data_AF-A0A833GNH4-F1
#
_entry.id   AF-A0A833GNH4-F1
#
_cell.length_a   1.000
_cell.length_b   1.000
_cell.length_c   1.000
_cell.angle_alpha   90.00
_cell.angle_beta   90.00
_cell.angle_gamma   90.00
#
_symmetry.space_group_name_H-M   'P 1'
#
loop_
_entity.id
_entity.type
_entity.pdbx_description
1 polymer ?
#
loop_
_entity_poly.entity_id
_entity_poly.type
_entity_poly.pdbx_seq_one_letter_code
_entity_poly.pdbx_strand_id
1 'polypeptide(L)'
;MTRNIEFKTSVAVDLSGLDVTAKKLQELVAREKPKGQHHMKYTPMDLRAARYRAAGLDPDNFPSLLENISVPPVLVSRMTKGGVGKTSCSVNLAAALGMMGFRVLLIDADPQASATNLAMGTTEGADVEHHIGYFLLKKDSSPDADLEDALIHVYEGGFFDLLPSDITLAEADASMVTAVNSHERAHRFFQRNREFLGNRYDVIIVDTAPGTTPIGLSFTYAGKAAGKIVSIVEPVGDCIRALESLHSNLHELKSVTDADISMEIVINKWHPSLKHVKDNMGILYTKYGPNLNDTIIPQFSGFARQMDPTNKMSCPLVESDPTSVGARAMIDVA
;
A
#
# COMPACT_ATOMS: atom_id res chain seq x y z
N MET A 1 10.57 9.46 13.42
CA MET A 1 11.41 8.40 14.03
C MET A 1 10.99 7.06 13.46
N THR A 2 11.93 6.23 13.05
CA THR A 2 11.67 4.84 12.65
C THR A 2 11.12 4.04 13.81
N ARG A 3 10.08 3.24 13.57
CA ARG A 3 9.39 2.46 14.60
C ARG A 3 9.88 1.02 14.61
N ASN A 4 10.17 0.51 15.81
CA ASN A 4 10.46 -0.90 16.02
C ASN A 4 9.14 -1.64 16.33
N ILE A 5 8.73 -2.52 15.41
CA ILE A 5 7.44 -3.20 15.49
C ILE A 5 7.61 -4.59 16.09
N GLU A 6 6.90 -4.81 17.19
CA GLU A 6 6.82 -6.10 17.87
C GLU A 6 5.37 -6.49 18.15
N PHE A 7 5.03 -7.76 18.00
CA PHE A 7 3.69 -8.26 18.30
C PHE A 7 3.70 -9.57 19.08
N LYS A 8 2.57 -9.83 19.77
CA LYS A 8 2.35 -11.04 20.57
C LYS A 8 2.15 -12.26 19.66
N THR A 9 2.37 -13.45 20.21
CA THR A 9 2.21 -14.73 19.49
C THR A 9 0.89 -14.87 18.73
N SER A 10 -0.25 -14.45 19.31
CA SER A 10 -1.54 -14.58 18.62
C SER A 10 -1.60 -13.77 17.34
N VAL A 11 -1.10 -12.53 17.37
CA VAL A 11 -1.02 -11.66 16.20
C VAL A 11 0.04 -12.16 15.21
N ALA A 12 1.14 -12.72 15.71
CA ALA A 12 2.18 -13.31 14.88
C ALA A 12 1.68 -14.51 14.04
N VAL A 13 0.80 -15.34 14.62
CA VAL A 13 0.17 -16.45 13.90
C VAL A 13 -0.69 -15.90 12.76
N ASP A 14 -1.57 -14.95 13.05
CA ASP A 14 -2.44 -14.32 12.04
C ASP A 14 -1.60 -13.67 10.90
N LEU A 15 -0.60 -12.85 11.26
CA LEU A 15 0.28 -12.18 10.28
C LEU A 15 1.23 -13.12 9.53
N SER A 16 1.48 -14.32 10.03
CA SER A 16 2.39 -15.24 9.34
C SER A 16 1.85 -15.66 7.98
N GLY A 17 0.53 -15.63 7.78
CA GLY A 17 -0.13 -16.20 6.61
C GLY A 17 0.07 -17.71 6.49
N LEU A 18 0.57 -18.37 7.54
CA LEU A 18 0.81 -19.80 7.61
C LEU A 18 -0.31 -20.45 8.41
N ASP A 19 -0.92 -21.50 7.88
CA ASP A 19 -1.88 -22.34 8.61
C ASP A 19 -1.13 -23.26 9.59
N VAL A 20 -0.54 -22.67 10.64
CA VAL A 20 0.33 -23.35 11.59
C VAL A 20 0.01 -22.98 13.04
N THR A 21 0.28 -23.91 13.95
CA THR A 21 0.14 -23.64 15.39
C THR A 21 1.20 -22.66 15.88
N ALA A 22 0.92 -21.95 16.98
CA ALA A 22 1.88 -21.07 17.65
C ALA A 22 3.22 -21.76 17.99
N LYS A 23 3.19 -23.04 18.38
CA LYS A 23 4.40 -23.83 18.63
C LYS A 23 5.20 -24.02 17.34
N LYS A 24 4.52 -24.37 16.25
CA LYS A 24 5.17 -24.57 14.96
C LYS A 24 5.75 -23.27 14.41
N LEU A 25 5.05 -22.15 14.57
CA LEU A 25 5.58 -20.82 14.23
C LEU A 25 6.87 -20.52 15.00
N GLN A 26 6.90 -20.78 16.32
CA GLN A 26 8.11 -20.57 17.13
C GLN A 26 9.29 -21.43 16.65
N GLU A 27 9.05 -22.68 16.28
CA GLU A 27 10.07 -23.56 15.68
C GLU A 27 10.60 -22.98 14.36
N LEU A 28 9.71 -22.46 13.50
CA LEU A 28 10.06 -21.85 12.22
C LEU A 28 10.81 -20.53 12.36
N VAL A 29 10.56 -19.75 13.41
CA VAL A 29 11.34 -18.54 13.71
C VAL A 29 12.77 -18.89 14.15
N ALA A 30 12.95 -20.04 14.81
CA ALA A 30 14.24 -20.55 15.26
C ALA A 30 15.04 -19.56 16.15
N ARG A 31 14.33 -18.75 16.94
CA ARG A 31 14.90 -17.78 17.90
C ARG A 31 14.45 -18.11 19.32
N GLU A 32 15.37 -18.02 20.26
CA GLU A 32 15.04 -18.15 21.69
C GLU A 32 14.31 -16.92 22.21
N LYS A 33 13.48 -17.14 23.24
CA LYS A 33 12.83 -16.05 23.96
C LYS A 33 13.88 -15.16 24.62
N PRO A 34 13.87 -13.82 24.42
CA PRO A 34 14.81 -12.93 25.08
C PRO A 34 14.77 -13.08 26.60
N LYS A 35 15.95 -13.04 27.25
CA LYS A 35 16.07 -13.11 28.71
C LYS A 35 15.26 -11.97 29.36
N GLY A 36 14.48 -12.29 30.38
CA GLY A 36 13.66 -11.32 31.12
C GLY A 36 12.25 -11.08 30.55
N GLN A 37 11.90 -11.64 29.40
CA GLN A 37 10.51 -11.55 28.89
C GLN A 37 9.64 -12.71 29.37
N HIS A 38 8.42 -12.40 29.84
CA HIS A 38 7.43 -13.42 30.21
C HIS A 38 6.91 -14.18 28.97
N HIS A 39 6.67 -13.46 27.87
CA HIS A 39 6.16 -14.00 26.60
C HIS A 39 7.12 -13.70 25.45
N MET A 40 7.12 -14.55 24.42
CA MET A 40 7.83 -14.28 23.17
C MET A 40 7.15 -13.12 22.43
N LYS A 41 7.95 -12.16 21.96
CA LYS A 41 7.54 -11.16 20.98
C LYS A 41 8.15 -11.48 19.63
N TYR A 42 7.40 -11.18 18.58
CA TYR A 42 7.77 -11.42 17.19
C TYR A 42 7.93 -10.10 16.45
N THR A 43 8.83 -10.08 15.49
CA THR A 43 9.14 -8.95 14.62
C THR A 43 8.78 -9.29 13.16
N PRO A 44 8.70 -8.29 12.26
CA PRO A 44 8.63 -8.54 10.82
C PRO A 44 9.71 -9.49 10.29
N MET A 45 10.94 -9.38 10.79
CA MET A 45 12.05 -10.27 10.41
C MET A 45 11.79 -11.72 10.82
N ASP A 46 11.24 -11.94 12.03
CA ASP A 46 10.87 -13.28 12.48
C ASP A 46 9.83 -13.91 11.54
N LEU A 47 8.81 -13.15 11.11
CA LEU A 47 7.78 -13.65 10.20
C LEU A 47 8.33 -13.91 8.79
N ARG A 48 9.21 -13.04 8.29
CA ARG A 48 9.92 -13.29 7.02
C ARG A 48 10.71 -14.61 7.10
N ALA A 49 11.51 -14.79 8.13
CA ALA A 49 12.30 -16.01 8.32
C ALA A 49 11.40 -17.25 8.46
N ALA A 50 10.31 -17.16 9.21
CA ALA A 50 9.37 -18.27 9.37
C ALA A 50 8.74 -18.70 8.04
N ARG A 51 8.34 -17.75 7.19
CA ARG A 51 7.80 -18.05 5.86
C ARG A 51 8.82 -18.71 4.94
N TYR A 52 10.08 -18.25 4.97
CA TYR A 52 11.14 -18.82 4.15
C TYR A 52 11.43 -20.26 4.58
N ARG A 53 11.58 -20.51 5.90
CA ARG A 53 11.76 -21.87 6.42
C ARG A 53 10.56 -22.78 6.13
N ALA A 54 9.34 -22.25 6.20
CA ALA A 54 8.12 -23.00 5.84
C ALA A 54 8.12 -23.42 4.36
N ALA A 55 8.68 -22.58 3.49
CA ALA A 55 8.89 -22.87 2.06
C ALA A 55 10.14 -23.72 1.76
N GLY A 56 10.91 -24.12 2.79
CA GLY A 56 12.16 -24.88 2.62
C GLY A 56 13.35 -24.04 2.13
N LEU A 57 13.27 -22.71 2.24
CA LEU A 57 14.32 -21.76 1.87
C LEU A 57 15.16 -21.36 3.10
N ASP A 58 16.42 -20.98 2.86
CA ASP A 58 17.33 -20.46 3.88
C ASP A 58 17.06 -18.97 4.14
N PRO A 59 16.68 -18.56 5.35
CA PRO A 59 16.49 -17.14 5.67
C PRO A 59 17.78 -16.32 5.63
N ASP A 60 18.96 -16.91 5.82
CA ASP A 60 20.21 -16.13 5.79
C ASP A 60 20.56 -15.68 4.37
N ASN A 61 19.97 -16.34 3.36
CA ASN A 61 19.97 -15.92 1.99
C ASN A 61 18.53 -15.62 1.59
N PHE A 62 17.98 -14.46 1.97
CA PHE A 62 16.65 -14.05 1.52
C PHE A 62 16.69 -13.73 0.01
N PRO A 63 16.32 -14.64 -0.93
CA PRO A 63 16.13 -14.23 -2.31
C PRO A 63 15.13 -13.08 -2.36
N SER A 64 15.28 -12.22 -3.36
CA SER A 64 14.12 -11.46 -3.81
C SER A 64 13.03 -12.48 -4.15
N LEU A 65 11.79 -12.27 -3.67
CA LEU A 65 10.64 -13.06 -4.12
C LEU A 65 10.44 -12.94 -5.65
N LEU A 66 11.09 -11.96 -6.26
CA LEU A 66 11.09 -11.63 -7.66
C LEU A 66 12.51 -11.82 -8.18
N GLU A 67 12.88 -13.05 -8.53
CA GLU A 67 14.10 -13.28 -9.30
C GLU A 67 13.97 -12.56 -10.65
N ASN A 68 15.07 -11.90 -11.08
CA ASN A 68 15.21 -11.02 -12.25
C ASN A 68 14.94 -9.53 -11.98
N ILE A 69 15.89 -8.72 -12.47
CA ILE A 69 15.99 -7.25 -12.36
C ILE A 69 14.74 -6.57 -12.94
N SER A 70 13.66 -6.58 -12.18
CA SER A 70 12.36 -6.07 -12.54
C SER A 70 11.87 -5.13 -11.45
N VAL A 71 10.99 -4.21 -11.84
CA VAL A 71 10.29 -3.35 -10.90
C VAL A 71 9.39 -4.25 -10.05
N PRO A 72 9.38 -4.13 -8.71
CA PRO A 72 8.45 -4.89 -7.86
C PRO A 72 6.99 -4.67 -8.25
N PRO A 73 6.07 -5.60 -7.94
CA PRO A 73 4.65 -5.40 -8.15
C PRO A 73 4.19 -4.06 -7.58
N VAL A 74 3.51 -3.28 -8.42
CA VAL A 74 3.00 -1.95 -8.07
C VAL A 74 1.48 -2.02 -7.91
N LEU A 75 1.01 -1.74 -6.69
CA LEU A 75 -0.41 -1.65 -6.34
C LEU A 75 -0.82 -0.18 -6.33
N VAL A 76 -1.57 0.25 -7.35
CA VAL A 76 -1.96 1.66 -7.49
C VAL A 76 -3.37 1.87 -6.95
N SER A 77 -3.48 2.59 -5.83
CA SER A 77 -4.75 2.90 -5.19
C SER A 77 -5.48 4.00 -5.98
N ARG A 78 -6.57 3.66 -6.68
CA ARG A 78 -7.33 4.59 -7.55
C ARG A 78 -8.81 4.63 -7.20
N MET A 79 -9.33 5.84 -7.03
CA MET A 79 -10.77 6.10 -7.01
C MET A 79 -11.03 7.57 -7.36
N THR A 80 -12.02 7.84 -8.22
CA THR A 80 -12.36 9.23 -8.60
C THR A 80 -13.12 9.96 -7.50
N LYS A 81 -13.85 9.22 -6.66
CA LYS A 81 -14.55 9.76 -5.49
C LYS A 81 -13.63 9.87 -4.27
N GLY A 82 -13.51 11.08 -3.73
CA GLY A 82 -12.86 11.30 -2.43
C GLY A 82 -13.66 10.74 -1.25
N GLY A 83 -12.96 10.40 -0.17
CA GLY A 83 -13.58 9.96 1.10
C GLY A 83 -13.94 8.48 1.19
N VAL A 84 -13.63 7.66 0.19
CA VAL A 84 -13.89 6.20 0.19
C VAL A 84 -12.98 5.40 1.14
N GLY A 85 -11.98 6.04 1.75
CA GLY A 85 -11.00 5.39 2.63
C GLY A 85 -9.75 4.88 1.92
N LYS A 86 -9.50 5.33 0.68
CA LYS A 86 -8.33 5.00 -0.16
C LYS A 86 -7.01 5.11 0.61
N THR A 87 -6.67 6.29 1.13
CA THR A 87 -5.43 6.54 1.89
C THR A 87 -5.32 5.67 3.14
N SER A 88 -6.41 5.56 3.91
CA SER A 88 -6.46 4.68 5.08
C SER A 88 -6.16 3.23 4.71
N CYS A 89 -6.72 2.72 3.61
CA CYS A 89 -6.47 1.36 3.14
C CYS A 89 -5.03 1.22 2.63
N SER A 90 -4.53 2.15 1.81
CA SER A 90 -3.16 2.13 1.28
C SER A 90 -2.11 2.04 2.39
N VAL A 91 -2.24 2.89 3.42
CA VAL A 91 -1.30 2.91 4.56
C VAL A 91 -1.43 1.68 5.44
N ASN A 92 -2.67 1.22 5.72
CA ASN A 92 -2.85 0.00 6.54
C ASN A 92 -2.42 -1.26 5.80
N LEU A 93 -2.58 -1.32 4.48
CA LEU A 93 -2.09 -2.41 3.64
C LEU A 93 -0.57 -2.45 3.66
N ALA A 94 0.08 -1.28 3.49
CA ALA A 94 1.54 -1.17 3.56
C ALA A 94 2.08 -1.58 4.94
N ALA A 95 1.45 -1.10 6.01
CA ALA A 95 1.79 -1.47 7.37
C ALA A 95 1.58 -2.96 7.64
N ALA A 96 0.46 -3.54 7.20
CA ALA A 96 0.17 -4.97 7.36
C ALA A 96 1.22 -5.83 6.66
N LEU A 97 1.48 -5.59 5.37
CA LEU A 97 2.51 -6.30 4.61
C LEU A 97 3.90 -6.17 5.24
N GLY A 98 4.24 -4.96 5.70
CA GLY A 98 5.46 -4.70 6.47
C GLY A 98 5.52 -5.52 7.75
N MET A 99 4.43 -5.55 8.53
CA MET A 99 4.29 -6.35 9.74
C MET A 99 4.41 -7.85 9.48
N MET A 100 3.90 -8.33 8.34
CA MET A 100 4.02 -9.73 7.89
C MET A 100 5.45 -10.09 7.47
N GLY A 101 6.35 -9.11 7.29
CA GLY A 101 7.75 -9.33 6.92
C GLY A 101 8.05 -9.15 5.43
N PHE A 102 7.14 -8.55 4.65
CA PHE A 102 7.45 -8.05 3.31
C PHE A 102 8.16 -6.71 3.41
N ARG A 103 9.04 -6.40 2.46
CA ARG A 103 9.67 -5.09 2.33
C ARG A 103 8.79 -4.23 1.43
N VAL A 104 8.21 -3.19 1.99
CA VAL A 104 7.18 -2.39 1.33
C VAL A 104 7.63 -0.96 1.13
N LEU A 105 7.44 -0.42 -0.07
CA LEU A 105 7.50 1.01 -0.32
C LEU A 105 6.09 1.56 -0.52
N LEU A 106 5.68 2.53 0.29
CA LEU A 106 4.51 3.36 0.03
C LEU A 106 4.96 4.65 -0.66
N ILE A 107 4.34 4.99 -1.79
CA ILE A 107 4.51 6.27 -2.47
C ILE A 107 3.25 7.08 -2.23
N ASP A 108 3.36 8.22 -1.55
CA ASP A 108 2.28 9.20 -1.46
C ASP A 108 2.30 10.08 -2.71
N ALA A 109 1.24 10.01 -3.50
CA ALA A 109 1.05 10.75 -4.74
C ALA A 109 -0.22 11.63 -4.66
N ASP A 110 -0.51 12.15 -3.47
CA ASP A 110 -1.54 13.14 -3.21
C ASP A 110 -0.89 14.42 -2.62
N PRO A 111 -1.11 15.63 -3.19
CA PRO A 111 -0.59 16.86 -2.63
C PRO A 111 -1.05 17.16 -1.19
N GLN A 112 -2.12 16.50 -0.71
CA GLN A 112 -2.57 16.63 0.68
C GLN A 112 -1.70 15.84 1.68
N ALA A 113 -0.72 15.06 1.21
CA ALA A 113 0.23 14.32 2.04
C ALA A 113 -0.42 13.46 3.14
N SER A 114 -1.66 13.00 2.89
CA SER A 114 -2.45 12.30 3.92
C SER A 114 -1.88 10.92 4.22
N ALA A 115 -1.28 10.25 3.23
CA ALA A 115 -0.62 8.96 3.45
C ALA A 115 0.70 9.15 4.21
N THR A 116 1.44 10.19 3.85
CA THR A 116 2.69 10.63 4.50
C THR A 116 2.48 10.86 5.99
N ASN A 117 1.50 11.71 6.33
CA ASN A 117 1.17 12.06 7.71
C ASN A 117 0.72 10.83 8.53
N LEU A 118 -0.17 10.00 7.97
CA LEU A 118 -0.66 8.80 8.66
C LEU A 118 0.45 7.74 8.86
N ALA A 119 1.31 7.54 7.86
CA ALA A 119 2.40 6.57 7.93
C ALA A 119 3.50 7.02 8.91
N MET A 120 3.80 8.32 8.98
CA MET A 120 4.76 8.86 9.94
C MET A 120 4.18 9.02 11.36
N GLY A 121 2.86 9.07 11.47
CA GLY A 121 2.17 9.33 12.73
C GLY A 121 2.29 10.77 13.22
N THR A 122 2.40 11.72 12.30
CA THR A 122 2.54 13.15 12.57
C THR A 122 1.61 13.95 11.67
N THR A 123 1.26 15.17 12.11
CA THR A 123 0.55 16.15 11.28
C THR A 123 1.47 17.26 10.77
N GLU A 124 2.77 17.18 11.08
CA GLU A 124 3.76 18.21 10.74
C GLU A 124 4.34 18.05 9.31
N GLY A 125 4.00 16.97 8.61
CA GLY A 125 4.57 16.64 7.30
C GLY A 125 5.93 15.94 7.41
N ALA A 126 6.51 15.66 6.25
CA ALA A 126 7.85 15.10 6.12
C ALA A 126 8.90 16.20 6.00
N ASP A 127 10.00 16.10 6.75
CA ASP A 127 11.18 16.94 6.61
C ASP A 127 12.18 16.23 5.67
N VAL A 128 11.92 16.28 4.37
CA VAL A 128 12.79 15.73 3.32
C VAL A 128 13.02 16.75 2.23
N GLU A 129 14.20 16.73 1.61
CA GLU A 129 14.54 17.67 0.53
C GLU A 129 13.72 17.40 -0.75
N HIS A 130 13.41 16.13 -1.01
CA HIS A 130 12.75 15.71 -2.24
C HIS A 130 11.56 14.80 -1.94
N HIS A 131 10.44 15.08 -2.61
CA HIS A 131 9.24 14.25 -2.61
C HIS A 131 9.01 13.64 -4.00
N ILE A 132 7.99 12.79 -4.16
CA ILE A 132 7.77 12.05 -5.43
C ILE A 132 7.71 12.94 -6.69
N GLY A 133 7.23 14.18 -6.58
CA GLY A 133 7.06 15.09 -7.71
C GLY A 133 8.39 15.46 -8.36
N TYR A 134 9.42 15.70 -7.55
CA TYR A 134 10.77 15.97 -8.03
C TYR A 134 11.27 14.84 -8.95
N PHE A 135 11.10 13.58 -8.52
CA PHE A 135 11.49 12.43 -9.32
C PHE A 135 10.65 12.29 -10.60
N LEU A 136 9.32 12.49 -10.54
CA LEU A 136 8.47 12.38 -11.72
C LEU A 136 8.83 13.40 -12.82
N LEU A 137 9.34 14.57 -12.45
CA LEU A 137 9.68 15.63 -13.40
C LEU A 137 11.05 15.47 -14.05
N LYS A 138 11.96 14.68 -13.46
CA LYS A 138 13.28 14.39 -14.04
C LYS A 138 13.13 13.82 -15.46
N LYS A 139 13.92 14.37 -16.38
CA LYS A 139 13.97 13.98 -17.79
C LYS A 139 15.09 12.98 -18.07
N ASP A 140 16.09 12.94 -17.19
CA ASP A 140 17.19 11.99 -17.27
C ASP A 140 16.68 10.55 -17.06
N SER A 141 17.31 9.61 -17.75
CA SER A 141 17.08 8.18 -17.60
C SER A 141 18.12 7.51 -16.70
N SER A 142 19.11 8.26 -16.18
CA SER A 142 20.02 7.76 -15.16
C SER A 142 19.26 7.39 -13.87
N PRO A 143 19.77 6.41 -13.10
CA PRO A 143 19.26 6.17 -11.74
C PRO A 143 19.31 7.44 -10.88
N ASP A 144 18.34 7.57 -9.97
CA ASP A 144 18.26 8.69 -9.04
C ASP A 144 19.21 8.46 -7.86
N ALA A 145 20.35 9.16 -7.86
CA ALA A 145 21.34 9.05 -6.78
C ALA A 145 20.81 9.57 -5.42
N ASP A 146 19.83 10.46 -5.46
CA ASP A 146 19.17 11.14 -4.34
C ASP A 146 17.86 10.46 -3.91
N LEU A 147 17.50 9.31 -4.50
CA LEU A 147 16.27 8.60 -4.14
C LEU A 147 16.32 8.03 -2.73
N GLU A 148 17.45 7.49 -2.30
CA GLU A 148 17.58 6.91 -0.96
C GLU A 148 17.40 7.95 0.15
N ASP A 149 17.97 9.15 -0.03
CA ASP A 149 17.87 10.25 0.93
C ASP A 149 16.45 10.83 1.04
N ALA A 150 15.61 10.61 0.03
CA ALA A 150 14.20 11.01 0.02
C ALA A 150 13.27 10.00 0.73
N LEU A 151 13.77 8.83 1.13
CA LEU A 151 12.96 7.80 1.77
C LEU A 151 12.87 8.01 3.28
N ILE A 152 11.67 7.79 3.81
CA ILE A 152 11.41 7.76 5.24
C ILE A 152 11.25 6.30 5.67
N HIS A 153 12.17 5.83 6.51
CA HIS A 153 12.09 4.51 7.12
C HIS A 153 11.04 4.50 8.23
N VAL A 154 9.84 4.03 7.90
CA VAL A 154 8.70 3.99 8.82
C VAL A 154 8.88 2.86 9.82
N TYR A 155 9.25 1.66 9.35
CA TYR A 155 9.60 0.50 10.18
C TYR A 155 11.08 0.16 10.08
N GLU A 156 11.66 -0.30 11.18
CA GLU A 156 13.06 -0.74 11.23
C GLU A 156 13.32 -1.90 10.27
N GLY A 157 14.54 -1.98 9.72
CA GLY A 157 14.92 -3.05 8.79
C GLY A 157 14.39 -2.91 7.36
N GLY A 158 13.81 -1.75 7.02
CA GLY A 158 13.30 -1.47 5.66
C GLY A 158 12.04 -2.26 5.30
N PHE A 159 11.31 -2.76 6.31
CA PHE A 159 10.06 -3.50 6.08
C PHE A 159 8.91 -2.58 5.63
N PHE A 160 8.95 -1.30 6.02
CA PHE A 160 8.02 -0.30 5.55
C PHE A 160 8.74 1.03 5.39
N ASP A 161 8.91 1.45 4.14
CA ASP A 161 9.44 2.75 3.77
C ASP A 161 8.36 3.59 3.08
N LEU A 162 8.56 4.90 3.11
CA LEU A 162 7.67 5.90 2.54
C LEU A 162 8.47 6.85 1.65
N LEU A 163 8.04 7.02 0.40
CA LEU A 163 8.40 8.15 -0.44
C LEU A 163 7.27 9.20 -0.33
N PRO A 164 7.50 10.33 0.34
CA PRO A 164 6.43 11.23 0.72
C PRO A 164 5.96 12.14 -0.43
N SER A 165 4.91 12.90 -0.14
CA SER A 165 4.45 14.06 -0.89
C SER A 165 4.29 15.27 0.02
N ASP A 166 4.14 16.43 -0.59
CA ASP A 166 3.70 17.67 0.05
C ASP A 166 2.83 18.48 -0.92
N ILE A 167 2.41 19.67 -0.48
CA ILE A 167 1.53 20.56 -1.24
C ILE A 167 2.13 21.00 -2.59
N THR A 168 3.47 21.06 -2.72
CA THR A 168 4.16 21.46 -3.94
C THR A 168 4.05 20.40 -5.05
N LEU A 169 3.63 19.17 -4.72
CA LEU A 169 3.26 18.16 -5.72
C LEU A 169 2.18 18.64 -6.69
N ALA A 170 1.31 19.57 -6.27
CA ALA A 170 0.32 20.18 -7.15
C ALA A 170 0.95 20.93 -8.34
N GLU A 171 2.14 21.51 -8.17
CA GLU A 171 2.89 22.18 -9.24
C GLU A 171 3.42 21.15 -10.26
N ALA A 172 3.92 20.02 -9.75
CA ALA A 172 4.35 18.91 -10.61
C ALA A 172 3.18 18.35 -11.42
N ASP A 173 2.03 18.14 -10.78
CA ASP A 173 0.81 17.67 -11.46
C ASP A 173 0.35 18.65 -12.55
N ALA A 174 0.32 19.96 -12.26
CA ALA A 174 -0.01 20.99 -13.23
C ALA A 174 0.98 21.02 -14.42
N SER A 175 2.28 20.89 -14.16
CA SER A 175 3.29 20.87 -15.21
C SER A 175 3.16 19.66 -16.15
N MET A 176 2.64 18.54 -15.64
CA MET A 176 2.43 17.31 -16.41
C MET A 176 1.26 17.41 -17.39
N VAL A 177 0.31 18.35 -17.21
CA VAL A 177 -0.83 18.54 -18.13
C VAL A 177 -0.38 18.84 -19.56
N THR A 178 0.64 19.69 -19.71
CA THR A 178 1.14 20.14 -21.02
C THR A 178 2.34 19.34 -21.49
N ALA A 179 2.86 18.44 -20.65
CA ALA A 179 4.05 17.67 -20.97
C ALA A 179 3.73 16.53 -21.95
N VAL A 180 4.51 16.44 -23.01
CA VAL A 180 4.48 15.30 -23.94
C VAL A 180 4.79 14.01 -23.17
N ASN A 181 4.01 12.97 -23.42
CA ASN A 181 4.13 11.65 -22.79
C ASN A 181 4.11 11.71 -21.25
N SER A 182 3.32 12.62 -20.67
CA SER A 182 3.16 12.74 -19.22
C SER A 182 2.65 11.46 -18.55
N HIS A 183 1.84 10.66 -19.24
CA HIS A 183 1.40 9.35 -18.76
C HIS A 183 2.56 8.38 -18.49
N GLU A 184 3.71 8.52 -19.16
CA GLU A 184 4.87 7.63 -18.95
C GLU A 184 5.77 8.01 -17.77
N ARG A 185 5.55 9.15 -17.10
CA ARG A 185 6.50 9.69 -16.11
C ARG A 185 6.79 8.74 -14.96
N ALA A 186 5.76 8.17 -14.33
CA ALA A 186 5.91 7.17 -13.29
C ALA A 186 6.55 5.88 -13.82
N HIS A 187 6.21 5.47 -15.05
CA HIS A 187 6.85 4.29 -15.66
C HIS A 187 8.35 4.51 -15.84
N ARG A 188 8.78 5.68 -16.32
CA ARG A 188 10.20 6.04 -16.45
C ARG A 188 10.90 6.12 -15.10
N PHE A 189 10.25 6.68 -14.08
CA PHE A 189 10.75 6.68 -12.70
C PHE A 189 11.04 5.26 -12.20
N PHE A 190 10.10 4.32 -12.40
CA PHE A 190 10.35 2.94 -11.99
C PHE A 190 11.43 2.26 -12.83
N GLN A 191 11.48 2.50 -14.15
CA GLN A 191 12.46 1.87 -15.02
C GLN A 191 13.90 2.30 -14.70
N ARG A 192 14.14 3.60 -14.48
CA ARG A 192 15.49 4.08 -14.16
C ARG A 192 15.96 3.65 -12.76
N ASN A 193 15.03 3.41 -11.84
CA ASN A 193 15.33 2.96 -10.47
C ASN A 193 15.08 1.46 -10.25
N ARG A 194 14.89 0.67 -11.32
CA ARG A 194 14.45 -0.74 -11.22
C ARG A 194 15.38 -1.62 -10.37
N GLU A 195 16.69 -1.37 -10.43
CA GLU A 195 17.69 -2.14 -9.66
C GLU A 195 17.64 -1.78 -8.18
N PHE A 196 17.62 -0.49 -7.85
CA PHE A 196 17.45 -0.01 -6.48
C PHE A 196 16.15 -0.53 -5.86
N LEU A 197 15.02 -0.38 -6.57
CA LEU A 197 13.71 -0.79 -6.10
C LEU A 197 13.58 -2.31 -5.99
N GLY A 198 14.03 -3.06 -7.00
CA GLY A 198 13.98 -4.52 -7.02
C GLY A 198 14.83 -5.19 -5.95
N ASN A 199 15.95 -4.57 -5.56
CA ASN A 199 16.80 -5.08 -4.48
C ASN A 199 16.23 -4.79 -3.08
N ARG A 200 15.41 -3.75 -2.93
CA ARG A 200 14.92 -3.29 -1.62
C ARG A 200 13.49 -3.71 -1.29
N TYR A 201 12.60 -3.77 -2.27
CA TYR A 201 11.17 -3.94 -2.00
C TYR A 201 10.62 -5.18 -2.68
N ASP A 202 9.74 -5.88 -1.96
CA ASP A 202 8.96 -6.97 -2.51
C ASP A 202 7.66 -6.45 -3.16
N VAL A 203 7.18 -5.27 -2.76
CA VAL A 203 5.96 -4.64 -3.27
C VAL A 203 6.00 -3.12 -3.10
N ILE A 204 5.43 -2.40 -4.06
CA ILE A 204 5.25 -0.95 -4.02
C ILE A 204 3.75 -0.66 -4.00
N ILE A 205 3.31 0.20 -3.08
CA ILE A 205 1.93 0.70 -3.00
C ILE A 205 1.96 2.19 -3.33
N VAL A 206 1.02 2.65 -4.16
CA VAL A 206 0.91 4.07 -4.52
C VAL A 206 -0.44 4.60 -4.07
N ASP A 207 -0.45 5.59 -3.19
CA ASP A 207 -1.65 6.31 -2.79
C ASP A 207 -1.84 7.57 -3.65
N THR A 208 -2.80 7.58 -4.57
CA THR A 208 -2.98 8.72 -5.50
C THR A 208 -4.07 9.68 -5.06
N ALA A 209 -4.02 10.96 -5.44
CA ALA A 209 -5.15 11.88 -5.21
C ALA A 209 -6.47 11.39 -5.84
N PRO A 210 -7.63 11.75 -5.26
CA PRO A 210 -8.93 11.44 -5.88
C PRO A 210 -9.07 12.15 -7.23
N GLY A 211 -9.77 11.50 -8.15
CA GLY A 211 -10.08 12.05 -9.47
C GLY A 211 -9.11 11.62 -10.58
N THR A 212 -9.14 12.36 -11.68
CA THR A 212 -8.32 12.15 -12.89
C THR A 212 -7.21 13.18 -12.96
N THR A 213 -6.15 12.96 -12.20
CA THR A 213 -4.93 13.79 -12.22
C THR A 213 -3.90 13.20 -13.19
N PRO A 214 -3.06 14.02 -13.86
CA PRO A 214 -1.93 13.54 -14.65
C PRO A 214 -1.01 12.58 -13.90
N ILE A 215 -0.68 12.86 -12.63
CA ILE A 215 0.11 11.97 -11.79
C ILE A 215 -0.61 10.64 -11.55
N GLY A 216 -1.89 10.68 -11.19
CA GLY A 216 -2.70 9.48 -10.97
C GLY A 216 -2.79 8.60 -12.22
N LEU A 217 -2.97 9.22 -13.40
CA LEU A 217 -2.96 8.52 -14.68
C LEU A 217 -1.58 7.92 -14.98
N SER A 218 -0.51 8.65 -14.66
CA SER A 218 0.85 8.16 -14.92
C SER A 218 1.19 6.93 -14.08
N PHE A 219 0.82 6.92 -12.79
CA PHE A 219 0.97 5.73 -11.95
C PHE A 219 0.06 4.59 -12.41
N THR A 220 -1.18 4.87 -12.81
CA THR A 220 -2.06 3.88 -13.43
C THR A 220 -1.39 3.22 -14.63
N TYR A 221 -0.82 4.01 -15.54
CA TYR A 221 -0.09 3.50 -16.70
C TYR A 221 1.14 2.68 -16.32
N ALA A 222 1.89 3.10 -15.29
CA ALA A 222 3.03 2.36 -14.78
C ALA A 222 2.67 0.95 -14.26
N GLY A 223 1.43 0.76 -13.79
CA GLY A 223 0.89 -0.53 -13.38
C GLY A 223 0.85 -1.60 -14.48
N LYS A 224 0.97 -1.23 -15.76
CA LYS A 224 0.89 -2.17 -16.91
C LYS A 224 1.93 -3.29 -16.91
N ALA A 225 3.11 -3.05 -16.34
CA ALA A 225 4.28 -3.91 -16.55
C ALA A 225 4.39 -5.07 -15.53
N ALA A 226 3.87 -4.87 -14.33
CA ALA A 226 4.00 -5.81 -13.21
C ALA A 226 2.98 -5.59 -12.08
N GLY A 227 1.95 -4.76 -12.28
CA GLY A 227 1.10 -4.26 -11.21
C GLY A 227 -0.39 -4.49 -11.44
N LYS A 228 -1.18 -3.90 -10.54
CA LYS A 228 -2.64 -3.83 -10.63
C LYS A 228 -3.12 -2.53 -10.01
N ILE A 229 -4.30 -2.09 -10.42
CA ILE A 229 -5.02 -1.04 -9.73
C ILE A 229 -5.84 -1.67 -8.62
N VAL A 230 -5.76 -1.07 -7.43
CA VAL A 230 -6.63 -1.42 -6.30
C VAL A 230 -7.63 -0.28 -6.13
N SER A 231 -8.91 -0.56 -6.39
CA SER A 231 -9.99 0.40 -6.25
C SER A 231 -10.74 0.18 -4.94
N ILE A 232 -10.68 1.16 -4.05
CA ILE A 232 -11.41 1.13 -2.77
C ILE A 232 -12.82 1.69 -2.99
N VAL A 233 -13.85 0.87 -2.77
CA VAL A 233 -15.24 1.21 -3.11
C VAL A 233 -16.14 1.12 -1.89
N GLU A 234 -16.80 2.22 -1.56
CA GLU A 234 -17.94 2.19 -0.63
C GLU A 234 -19.22 1.77 -1.40
N PRO A 235 -20.04 0.85 -0.89
CA PRO A 235 -21.24 0.34 -1.57
C PRO A 235 -22.40 1.36 -1.54
N VAL A 236 -22.17 2.52 -2.14
CA VAL A 236 -23.12 3.63 -2.29
C VAL A 236 -23.15 4.09 -3.75
N GLY A 237 -24.31 4.58 -4.21
CA GLY A 237 -24.56 4.82 -5.64
C GLY A 237 -23.54 5.74 -6.33
N ASP A 238 -23.10 6.81 -5.65
CA ASP A 238 -22.12 7.74 -6.21
C ASP A 238 -20.75 7.10 -6.41
N CYS A 239 -20.35 6.18 -5.52
CA CYS A 239 -19.10 5.45 -5.63
C CYS A 239 -19.14 4.40 -6.74
N ILE A 240 -20.31 3.79 -6.98
CA ILE A 240 -20.50 2.88 -8.12
C ILE A 240 -20.35 3.63 -9.44
N ARG A 241 -20.95 4.82 -9.57
CA ARG A 241 -20.78 5.66 -10.78
C ARG A 241 -19.33 6.14 -10.96
N ALA A 242 -18.67 6.47 -9.86
CA ALA A 242 -17.24 6.81 -9.86
C ALA A 242 -16.37 5.64 -10.35
N LEU A 243 -16.69 4.41 -9.93
CA LEU A 243 -16.04 3.19 -10.41
C LEU A 243 -16.28 2.92 -11.90
N GLU A 244 -17.50 3.18 -12.39
CA GLU A 244 -17.80 3.09 -13.84
C GLU A 244 -16.95 4.07 -14.66
N SER A 245 -16.81 5.30 -14.19
CA SER A 245 -15.92 6.29 -14.82
C SER A 245 -14.47 5.82 -14.82
N LEU A 246 -13.98 5.26 -13.71
CA LEU A 246 -12.63 4.69 -13.65
C LEU A 246 -12.46 3.56 -14.68
N HIS A 247 -13.42 2.64 -14.76
CA HIS A 247 -13.39 1.54 -15.72
C HIS A 247 -13.35 2.04 -17.18
N SER A 248 -14.16 3.06 -17.50
CA SER A 248 -14.13 3.71 -18.83
C SER A 248 -12.76 4.33 -19.14
N ASN A 249 -12.14 5.00 -18.16
CA ASN A 249 -10.83 5.61 -18.35
C ASN A 249 -9.74 4.56 -18.61
N LEU A 250 -9.82 3.38 -17.99
CA LEU A 250 -8.87 2.28 -18.28
C LEU A 250 -9.07 1.72 -19.68
N HIS A 251 -10.31 1.62 -20.15
CA HIS A 251 -10.59 1.18 -21.51
C HIS A 251 -10.04 2.16 -22.55
N GLU A 252 -10.17 3.47 -22.31
CA GLU A 252 -9.57 4.51 -23.15
C GLU A 252 -8.03 4.47 -23.11
N LEU A 253 -7.44 4.29 -21.93
CA LEU A 253 -5.99 4.17 -21.81
C LEU A 253 -5.49 2.94 -22.58
N LYS A 254 -6.20 1.82 -22.51
CA LYS A 254 -5.90 0.60 -23.28
C LYS A 254 -6.01 0.86 -24.79
N SER A 255 -7.02 1.57 -25.27
CA SER A 255 -7.16 1.85 -26.71
C SER A 255 -6.06 2.76 -27.25
N VAL A 256 -5.55 3.69 -26.43
CA VAL A 256 -4.50 4.63 -26.83
C VAL A 256 -3.09 4.03 -26.72
N THR A 257 -2.86 3.18 -25.72
CA THR A 257 -1.51 2.75 -25.34
C THR A 257 -1.26 1.24 -25.42
N ASP A 258 -2.29 0.45 -25.72
CA ASP A 258 -2.31 -1.01 -25.66
C ASP A 258 -1.99 -1.60 -24.26
N ALA A 259 -1.95 -0.75 -23.22
CA ALA A 259 -1.70 -1.17 -21.86
C ALA A 259 -2.94 -1.84 -21.25
N ASP A 260 -2.86 -3.16 -21.05
CA ASP A 260 -3.89 -3.90 -20.33
C ASP A 260 -3.61 -3.87 -18.82
N ILE A 261 -4.40 -3.10 -18.08
CA ILE A 261 -4.18 -2.89 -16.64
C ILE A 261 -5.29 -3.59 -15.86
N SER A 262 -4.89 -4.57 -15.06
CA SER A 262 -5.81 -5.29 -14.19
C SER A 262 -6.33 -4.40 -13.05
N MET A 263 -7.61 -4.58 -12.69
CA MET A 263 -8.26 -3.89 -11.57
C MET A 263 -8.76 -4.93 -10.58
N GLU A 264 -8.45 -4.69 -9.31
CA GLU A 264 -9.01 -5.37 -8.15
C GLU A 264 -9.80 -4.36 -7.31
N ILE A 265 -10.96 -4.76 -6.83
CA ILE A 265 -11.90 -3.90 -6.11
C ILE A 265 -12.03 -4.41 -4.69
N VAL A 266 -11.64 -3.57 -3.73
CA VAL A 266 -11.82 -3.84 -2.30
C VAL A 266 -13.01 -3.05 -1.81
N ILE A 267 -14.02 -3.76 -1.29
CA ILE A 267 -15.22 -3.14 -0.75
C ILE A 267 -14.90 -2.63 0.65
N ASN A 268 -15.18 -1.35 0.89
CA ASN A 268 -14.92 -0.69 2.16
C ASN A 268 -16.19 -0.15 2.80
N LYS A 269 -16.12 0.07 4.12
CA LYS A 269 -17.19 0.59 4.97
C LYS A 269 -18.50 -0.20 4.84
N TRP A 270 -18.39 -1.51 4.74
CA TRP A 270 -19.57 -2.36 4.73
C TRP A 270 -20.33 -2.28 6.06
N HIS A 271 -21.64 -2.02 5.98
CA HIS A 271 -22.52 -2.00 7.14
C HIS A 271 -23.74 -2.92 6.94
N PRO A 272 -23.82 -4.07 7.64
CA PRO A 272 -24.80 -5.11 7.35
C PRO A 272 -26.24 -4.77 7.74
N SER A 273 -26.51 -3.65 8.42
CA SER A 273 -27.90 -3.22 8.70
C SER A 273 -28.45 -2.20 7.70
N LEU A 274 -27.61 -1.60 6.85
CA LEU A 274 -28.04 -0.55 5.93
C LEU A 274 -28.59 -1.16 4.64
N LYS A 275 -29.90 -1.01 4.39
CA LYS A 275 -30.57 -1.59 3.21
C LYS A 275 -29.93 -1.12 1.90
N HIS A 276 -29.71 0.18 1.74
CA HIS A 276 -29.12 0.74 0.52
C HIS A 276 -27.71 0.21 0.26
N VAL A 277 -26.93 -0.07 1.30
CA VAL A 277 -25.60 -0.70 1.19
C VAL A 277 -25.74 -2.14 0.69
N LYS A 278 -26.69 -2.93 1.21
CA LYS A 278 -26.98 -4.29 0.69
C LYS A 278 -27.41 -4.28 -0.77
N ASP A 279 -28.32 -3.38 -1.14
CA ASP A 279 -28.85 -3.30 -2.50
C ASP A 279 -27.72 -2.96 -3.50
N ASN A 280 -26.83 -2.03 -3.12
CA ASN A 280 -25.66 -1.65 -3.93
C ASN A 280 -24.59 -2.75 -4.02
N MET A 281 -24.46 -3.61 -3.01
CA MET A 281 -23.59 -4.79 -3.12
C MET A 281 -24.05 -5.72 -4.25
N GLY A 282 -25.35 -5.93 -4.41
CA GLY A 282 -25.88 -6.73 -5.51
C GLY A 282 -25.42 -6.22 -6.88
N ILE A 283 -25.36 -4.89 -7.05
CA ILE A 283 -24.85 -4.25 -8.27
C ILE A 283 -23.34 -4.53 -8.44
N LEU A 284 -22.55 -4.36 -7.38
CA LEU A 284 -21.11 -4.61 -7.41
C LEU A 284 -20.78 -6.05 -7.79
N TYR A 285 -21.44 -7.04 -7.16
CA TYR A 285 -21.24 -8.46 -7.48
C TYR A 285 -21.68 -8.80 -8.91
N THR A 286 -22.82 -8.26 -9.35
CA THR A 286 -23.34 -8.54 -10.70
C THR A 286 -22.44 -7.99 -11.79
N LYS A 287 -21.89 -6.77 -11.59
CA LYS A 287 -21.13 -6.07 -12.63
C LYS A 287 -19.62 -6.33 -12.57
N TYR A 288 -19.07 -6.50 -11.37
CA TYR A 288 -17.63 -6.54 -11.12
C TYR A 288 -17.18 -7.79 -10.37
N GLY A 289 -18.02 -8.82 -10.23
CA GLY A 289 -17.73 -10.04 -9.45
C GLY A 289 -16.31 -10.61 -9.65
N PRO A 290 -15.81 -10.78 -10.88
CA PRO A 290 -14.45 -11.30 -11.13
C PRO A 290 -13.30 -10.37 -10.67
N ASN A 291 -13.60 -9.09 -10.41
CA ASN A 291 -12.65 -8.09 -9.96
C ASN A 291 -12.75 -7.83 -8.45
N LEU A 292 -13.75 -8.37 -7.75
CA LEU A 292 -13.90 -8.16 -6.31
C LEU A 292 -12.84 -8.98 -5.55
N ASN A 293 -12.20 -8.34 -4.57
CA ASN A 293 -11.41 -9.03 -3.57
C ASN A 293 -12.34 -9.87 -2.67
N ASP A 294 -11.84 -11.03 -2.21
CA ASP A 294 -12.61 -11.95 -1.36
C ASP A 294 -12.92 -11.36 0.03
N THR A 295 -12.15 -10.37 0.45
CA THR A 295 -12.28 -9.68 1.73
C THR A 295 -13.04 -8.36 1.59
N ILE A 296 -13.97 -8.13 2.52
CA ILE A 296 -14.73 -6.89 2.64
C ILE A 296 -14.33 -6.18 3.93
N ILE A 297 -13.95 -4.91 3.83
CA ILE A 297 -13.59 -4.10 5.00
C ILE A 297 -14.87 -3.55 5.65
N PRO A 298 -15.13 -3.87 6.93
CA PRO A 298 -16.32 -3.39 7.63
C PRO A 298 -16.22 -1.90 7.94
N GLN A 299 -17.37 -1.24 8.09
CA GLN A 299 -17.41 0.10 8.67
C GLN A 299 -16.94 0.02 10.13
N PHE A 300 -15.78 0.61 10.42
CA PHE A 300 -15.17 0.56 11.74
C PHE A 300 -14.60 1.92 12.15
N SER A 301 -14.95 2.37 13.37
CA SER A 301 -14.57 3.69 13.88
C SER A 301 -13.08 3.85 14.15
N GLY A 302 -12.31 2.75 14.24
CA GLY A 302 -10.86 2.78 14.40
C GLY A 302 -10.14 3.49 13.26
N PHE A 303 -10.64 3.37 12.02
CA PHE A 303 -10.07 4.06 10.86
C PHE A 303 -10.22 5.59 10.90
N ALA A 304 -11.19 6.12 11.66
CA ALA A 304 -11.31 7.56 11.86
C ALA A 304 -10.32 8.04 12.94
N ARG A 305 -10.11 7.25 14.00
CA ARG A 305 -9.22 7.60 15.12
C ARG A 305 -7.74 7.66 14.75
N GLN A 306 -7.31 6.90 13.73
CA GLN A 306 -5.92 6.96 13.24
C GLN A 306 -5.61 8.30 12.52
N MET A 307 -6.62 8.97 11.96
CA MET A 307 -6.49 10.25 11.26
C MET A 307 -6.78 11.46 12.17
N ASP A 308 -7.06 11.22 13.45
CA ASP A 308 -7.45 12.28 14.38
C ASP A 308 -6.19 13.05 14.82
N PRO A 309 -6.07 14.36 14.50
CA PRO A 309 -4.91 15.17 14.86
C PRO A 309 -4.78 15.38 16.37
N THR A 310 -5.83 15.12 17.15
CA THR A 310 -5.81 15.19 18.62
C THR A 310 -5.28 13.90 19.26
N ASN A 311 -5.17 12.83 18.48
CA ASN A 311 -4.65 11.56 18.95
C ASN A 311 -3.11 11.59 18.95
N LYS A 312 -2.52 11.57 20.15
CA LYS A 312 -1.06 11.62 20.35
C LYS A 312 -0.31 10.41 19.77
N MET A 313 -1.01 9.34 19.41
CA MET A 313 -0.50 8.20 18.65
C MET A 313 -1.36 8.01 17.40
N SER A 314 -1.16 8.88 16.41
CA SER A 314 -1.61 8.60 15.05
C SER A 314 -0.68 7.51 14.50
N CYS A 315 -1.21 6.32 14.26
CA CYS A 315 -0.50 5.26 13.57
C CYS A 315 -1.52 4.38 12.85
N PRO A 316 -1.08 3.53 11.89
CA PRO A 316 -1.99 2.62 11.20
C PRO A 316 -2.83 1.80 12.20
N LEU A 317 -4.10 1.55 11.87
CA LEU A 317 -5.01 0.73 12.69
C LEU A 317 -4.44 -0.67 12.94
N VAL A 318 -3.81 -1.28 11.93
CA VAL A 318 -3.17 -2.61 12.06
C VAL A 318 -2.05 -2.62 13.10
N GLU A 319 -1.44 -1.48 13.39
CA GLU A 319 -0.41 -1.33 14.41
C GLU A 319 -1.00 -1.02 15.79
N SER A 320 -1.95 -0.08 15.86
CA SER A 320 -2.55 0.35 17.13
C SER A 320 -3.52 -0.67 17.74
N ASP A 321 -4.28 -1.37 16.91
CA ASP A 321 -5.28 -2.37 17.32
C ASP A 321 -5.35 -3.55 16.34
N PRO A 322 -4.28 -4.38 16.26
CA PRO A 322 -4.15 -5.49 15.30
C PRO A 322 -5.26 -6.54 15.44
N THR A 323 -5.91 -6.63 16.59
CA THR A 323 -6.97 -7.61 16.86
C THR A 323 -8.37 -7.12 16.52
N SER A 324 -8.54 -5.84 16.17
CA SER A 324 -9.83 -5.29 15.78
C SER A 324 -10.35 -5.91 14.48
N VAL A 325 -11.68 -5.87 14.31
CA VAL A 325 -12.32 -6.33 13.06
C VAL A 325 -11.85 -5.56 11.83
N GLY A 326 -11.49 -4.28 11.99
CA GLY A 326 -10.96 -3.46 10.90
C GLY A 326 -9.52 -3.81 10.55
N ALA A 327 -8.66 -4.01 11.56
CA ALA A 327 -7.28 -4.44 11.34
C ALA A 327 -7.20 -5.84 10.72
N ARG A 328 -7.99 -6.79 11.23
CA ARG A 328 -8.07 -8.15 10.66
C ARG A 328 -8.48 -8.14 9.21
N ALA A 329 -9.53 -7.38 8.86
CA ALA A 329 -9.93 -7.24 7.45
C ALA A 329 -8.83 -6.62 6.58
N MET A 330 -8.00 -5.71 7.11
CA MET A 330 -6.84 -5.19 6.35
C MET A 330 -5.71 -6.21 6.20
N ILE A 331 -5.49 -7.05 7.21
CA ILE A 331 -4.54 -8.16 7.16
C ILE A 331 -5.01 -9.22 6.16
N ASP A 332 -6.31 -9.51 6.11
CA ASP A 332 -6.89 -10.46 5.15
C ASP A 332 -6.93 -9.91 3.70
N VAL A 333 -6.80 -8.60 3.51
CA VAL A 333 -6.61 -7.97 2.18
C VAL A 333 -5.14 -8.04 1.73
N ALA A 334 -4.19 -8.14 2.67
CA ALA A 334 -2.75 -8.12 2.44
C ALA A 334 -2.20 -9.46 1.94
#